data_AF-A0A8T6NLT0-F1
#
_entry.id   AF-A0A8T6NLT0-F1
#
_cell.length_a   1.000
_cell.length_b   1.000
_cell.length_c   1.000
_cell.angle_alpha   90.00
_cell.angle_beta   90.00
_cell.angle_gamma   90.00
#
_symmetry.space_group_name_H-M   'P 1'
#
loop_
_entity.id
_entity.type
_entity.pdbx_description
1 polymer ?
#
loop_
_entity_poly.entity_id
_entity_poly.type
_entity_poly.pdbx_seq_one_letter_code
_entity_poly.pdbx_strand_id
1 'polypeptide(L)'
;MSQSSWKDEVTKPSGFLSVFSFCMGVWLLLVSIINILVGAFAPGQKIEWLGFFNGSSLADAYSEHASITIGSGDILAVALSVAMIFLGAKGIESTVTMDSFVKSLIQRPKHMMDTSKSPLEILSNWMIVGGFLFYLIWSIINTTWVDPGIYSVCIVLIVGGLGIEALRESGE
;
A
#
# COMPACT_ATOMS: atom_id res chain seq x y z
N MET A 1 -37.41 11.34 -0.51
CA MET A 1 -35.95 11.36 -0.72
C MET A 1 -35.45 12.71 -0.24
N SER A 2 -34.83 12.79 0.94
CA SER A 2 -34.21 14.05 1.39
C SER A 2 -32.94 14.27 0.57
N GLN A 3 -32.83 15.44 -0.06
CA GLN A 3 -31.60 15.89 -0.71
C GLN A 3 -30.42 15.73 0.29
N SER A 4 -29.41 14.94 -0.06
CA SER A 4 -28.16 14.89 0.71
C SER A 4 -27.57 16.29 0.73
N SER A 5 -27.21 16.80 1.91
CA SER A 5 -26.46 18.05 1.96
C SER A 5 -25.11 17.79 1.31
N TRP A 6 -24.61 18.68 0.45
CA TRP A 6 -23.26 18.57 -0.10
C TRP A 6 -22.20 18.46 1.00
N LYS A 7 -22.50 18.99 2.20
CA LYS A 7 -21.67 18.81 3.41
C LYS A 7 -21.59 17.35 3.85
N ASP A 8 -22.68 16.60 3.73
CA ASP A 8 -22.75 15.17 4.07
C ASP A 8 -22.02 14.30 3.02
N GLU A 9 -21.93 14.77 1.78
CA GLU A 9 -21.16 14.09 0.72
C GLU A 9 -19.67 14.39 0.80
N VAL A 10 -19.29 15.64 1.11
CA VAL A 10 -17.88 16.02 1.34
C VAL A 10 -17.33 15.38 2.63
N THR A 11 -18.18 15.12 3.62
CA THR A 11 -17.77 14.51 4.90
C THR A 11 -17.85 13.00 4.93
N LYS A 12 -18.42 12.34 3.91
CA LYS A 12 -18.31 10.89 3.75
C LYS A 12 -16.96 10.57 3.12
N PRO A 13 -15.98 10.05 3.88
CA PRO A 13 -14.77 9.56 3.26
C PRO A 13 -15.16 8.46 2.28
N SER A 14 -14.80 8.60 1.00
CA SER A 14 -15.12 7.56 0.02
C SER A 14 -14.45 6.27 0.49
N GLY A 15 -15.16 5.13 0.43
CA GLY A 15 -14.61 3.84 0.88
C GLY A 15 -13.27 3.55 0.22
N PHE A 16 -13.14 3.90 -1.07
CA PHE A 16 -11.88 3.85 -1.80
C PHE A 16 -10.78 4.72 -1.17
N LEU A 17 -11.03 6.00 -0.91
CA LEU A 17 -10.01 6.90 -0.34
C LEU A 17 -9.58 6.45 1.06
N SER A 18 -10.50 5.87 1.83
CA SER A 18 -10.21 5.31 3.16
C SER A 18 -9.28 4.11 3.07
N VAL A 19 -9.58 3.15 2.19
CA VAL A 19 -8.75 1.98 1.93
C VAL A 19 -7.39 2.39 1.37
N PHE A 20 -7.37 3.29 0.39
CA PHE A 20 -6.15 3.81 -0.20
C PHE A 20 -5.26 4.49 0.85
N SER A 21 -5.83 5.40 1.65
CA SER A 21 -5.11 6.11 2.71
C SER A 21 -4.54 5.14 3.75
N PHE A 22 -5.33 4.15 4.17
CA PHE A 22 -4.88 3.12 5.11
C PHE A 22 -3.72 2.30 4.54
N CYS A 23 -3.88 1.73 3.35
CA CYS A 23 -2.86 0.89 2.71
C CYS A 23 -1.56 1.67 2.43
N MET A 24 -1.66 2.89 1.92
CA MET A 24 -0.50 3.76 1.68
C MET A 24 0.19 4.17 2.99
N GLY A 25 -0.58 4.42 4.06
CA GLY A 25 -0.03 4.72 5.37
C GLY A 25 0.74 3.54 5.96
N VAL A 26 0.17 2.32 5.91
CA VAL A 26 0.84 1.09 6.37
C VAL A 26 2.13 0.86 5.57
N TRP A 27 2.08 1.01 4.25
CA TRP A 27 3.24 0.89 3.39
C TRP A 27 4.33 1.92 3.72
N LEU A 28 3.96 3.21 3.83
CA LEU A 28 4.92 4.27 4.15
C LEU A 28 5.56 4.06 5.51
N LEU A 29 4.79 3.62 6.51
CA LEU A 29 5.31 3.29 7.84
C LEU A 29 6.33 2.15 7.77
N LEU A 30 5.98 1.06 7.08
CA LEU A 30 6.87 -0.09 6.89
C LEU A 30 8.19 0.33 6.22
N VAL A 31 8.11 1.05 5.11
CA VAL A 31 9.30 1.49 4.37
C VAL A 31 10.11 2.50 5.19
N SER A 32 9.48 3.39 5.96
CA SER A 32 10.19 4.33 6.83
C SER A 32 10.97 3.61 7.93
N ILE A 33 10.38 2.58 8.55
CA ILE A 33 11.07 1.75 9.54
C ILE A 33 12.27 1.05 8.89
N ILE A 34 12.09 0.45 7.73
CA ILE A 34 13.17 -0.24 7.00
C ILE A 34 14.26 0.75 6.59
N ASN A 35 13.88 1.94 6.16
CA ASN A 35 14.80 3.02 5.78
C ASN A 35 15.71 3.43 6.93
N ILE A 36 15.17 3.53 8.15
CA ILE A 36 15.94 3.86 9.36
C ILE A 36 16.84 2.70 9.78
N LEU A 37 16.41 1.45 9.60
CA LEU A 37 17.15 0.28 10.08
C LEU A 37 18.26 -0.16 9.12
N VAL A 38 17.96 -0.26 7.83
CA VAL A 38 18.82 -0.92 6.82
C VAL A 38 19.04 -0.06 5.57
N GLY A 39 18.24 0.98 5.37
CA GLY A 39 18.14 1.71 4.11
C GLY A 39 17.13 1.04 3.17
N ALA A 40 16.32 1.84 2.48
CA ALA A 40 15.18 1.35 1.71
C ALA A 40 15.32 1.55 0.18
N PHE A 41 16.39 2.19 -0.28
CA PHE A 41 16.53 2.55 -1.69
C PHE A 41 17.32 1.51 -2.49
N ALA A 42 18.55 1.25 -2.04
CA ALA A 42 19.48 0.33 -2.67
C ALA A 42 20.46 -0.20 -1.60
N PRO A 43 21.27 -1.23 -1.90
CA PRO A 43 22.25 -1.74 -0.95
C PRO A 43 23.15 -0.63 -0.40
N GLY A 44 23.06 -0.37 0.91
CA GLY A 44 23.83 0.69 1.59
C GLY A 44 23.30 2.11 1.39
N GLN A 45 22.10 2.30 0.82
CA GLN A 45 21.51 3.62 0.60
C GLN A 45 20.14 3.75 1.29
N LYS A 46 19.95 4.89 1.96
CA LYS A 46 18.67 5.31 2.54
C LYS A 46 18.05 6.44 1.74
N ILE A 47 16.76 6.63 1.95
CA ILE A 47 15.93 7.68 1.38
C ILE A 47 15.93 8.87 2.33
N GLU A 48 16.15 10.05 1.78
CA GLU A 48 15.91 11.32 2.46
C GLU A 48 14.49 11.78 2.15
N TRP A 49 13.52 11.39 2.99
CA TRP A 49 12.09 11.62 2.72
C TRP A 49 11.72 13.08 2.40
N LEU A 50 12.41 14.05 3.00
CA LEU A 50 12.19 15.47 2.68
C LEU A 50 12.63 15.82 1.27
N GLY A 51 13.80 15.35 0.83
CA GLY A 51 14.26 15.52 -0.54
C GLY A 51 13.36 14.78 -1.52
N PHE A 52 12.97 13.55 -1.17
CA PHE A 52 12.07 12.71 -1.94
C PHE A 52 10.70 13.38 -2.17
N PHE A 53 10.05 13.91 -1.13
CA PHE A 53 8.76 14.58 -1.25
C PHE A 53 8.84 15.93 -1.98
N ASN A 54 9.95 16.65 -1.83
CA ASN A 54 10.15 17.92 -2.53
C ASN A 54 10.53 17.74 -4.01
N GLY A 55 10.75 16.50 -4.47
CA GLY A 55 11.18 16.22 -5.84
C GLY A 55 12.57 16.79 -6.13
N SER A 56 13.46 16.78 -5.15
CA SER A 56 14.85 17.20 -5.32
C SER A 56 15.59 16.32 -6.33
N SER A 57 16.83 16.70 -6.68
CA SER A 57 17.66 15.85 -7.53
C SER A 57 17.84 14.47 -6.89
N LEU A 58 18.06 13.43 -7.71
CA LEU A 58 18.33 12.06 -7.22
C LEU A 58 19.52 12.05 -6.23
N ALA A 59 20.46 12.98 -6.34
CA ALA A 59 21.61 13.08 -5.43
C ALA A 59 21.22 13.58 -4.03
N ASP A 60 20.14 14.36 -3.90
CA ASP A 60 19.65 14.91 -2.63
C ASP A 60 18.54 14.07 -2.00
N ALA A 61 17.90 13.20 -2.79
CA ALA A 61 16.82 12.34 -2.34
C ALA A 61 17.31 11.05 -1.66
N TYR A 62 18.60 10.72 -1.77
CA TYR A 62 19.20 9.51 -1.22
C TYR A 62 20.58 9.79 -0.62
N SER A 63 20.92 9.05 0.43
CA SER A 63 22.19 9.18 1.15
C SER A 63 22.75 7.81 1.55
N GLU A 64 24.02 7.74 1.92
CA GLU A 64 24.62 6.50 2.42
C GLU A 64 24.06 6.10 3.79
N HIS A 65 23.64 4.86 3.91
CA HIS A 65 23.17 4.28 5.16
C HIS A 65 24.32 3.66 5.95
N ALA A 66 25.10 4.50 6.62
CA ALA A 66 26.25 4.04 7.42
C ALA A 66 25.86 3.49 8.80
N SER A 67 24.76 3.99 9.38
CA SER A 67 24.27 3.58 10.70
C SER A 67 22.80 3.98 10.90
N ILE A 68 22.17 3.44 11.94
CA ILE A 68 20.80 3.82 12.33
C ILE A 68 20.78 5.29 12.72
N THR A 69 20.23 6.12 11.84
CA THR A 69 20.12 7.57 12.00
C THR A 69 18.71 8.01 11.66
N ILE A 70 18.14 8.86 12.51
CA ILE A 70 16.79 9.40 12.35
C ILE A 70 16.93 10.86 11.91
N GLY A 71 16.56 11.14 10.66
CA GLY A 71 16.49 12.49 10.13
C GLY A 71 15.14 13.16 10.39
N SER A 72 15.06 14.47 10.14
CA SER A 72 13.78 15.20 10.18
C SER A 72 12.78 14.66 9.15
N GLY A 73 13.25 14.19 8.00
CA GLY A 73 12.42 13.54 6.99
C GLY A 73 11.83 12.21 7.47
N ASP A 74 12.60 11.39 8.18
CA ASP A 74 12.12 10.13 8.76
C ASP A 74 10.99 10.38 9.77
N ILE A 75 11.12 11.41 10.62
CA ILE A 75 10.08 11.81 11.57
C ILE A 75 8.80 12.23 10.84
N LEU A 76 8.92 13.04 9.80
CA LEU A 76 7.78 13.51 9.01
C LEU A 76 7.09 12.36 8.28
N ALA A 77 7.84 11.44 7.68
CA ALA A 77 7.29 10.27 7.00
C ALA A 77 6.53 9.35 7.97
N VAL A 78 7.10 9.09 9.15
CA VAL A 78 6.43 8.30 10.20
C VAL A 78 5.18 9.02 10.69
N ALA A 79 5.24 10.32 10.97
CA ALA A 79 4.07 11.10 11.41
C ALA A 79 2.95 11.09 10.36
N LEU A 80 3.29 11.30 9.09
CA LEU A 80 2.35 11.25 7.97
C LEU A 80 1.72 9.86 7.85
N SER A 81 2.54 8.80 7.95
CA SER A 81 2.08 7.42 7.85
C SER A 81 1.06 7.08 8.94
N VAL A 82 1.31 7.49 10.19
CA VAL A 82 0.40 7.27 11.33
C VAL A 82 -0.90 8.05 11.13
N ALA A 83 -0.83 9.29 10.65
CA ALA A 83 -2.02 10.09 10.35
C ALA A 83 -2.88 9.44 9.25
N MET A 84 -2.26 8.95 8.17
CA MET A 84 -2.95 8.25 7.09
C MET A 84 -3.59 6.93 7.56
N ILE A 85 -2.88 6.13 8.36
CA ILE A 85 -3.42 4.89 8.95
C ILE A 85 -4.65 5.23 9.81
N PHE A 86 -4.55 6.23 10.68
CA PHE A 86 -5.64 6.60 11.58
C PHE A 86 -6.88 7.09 10.82
N LEU A 87 -6.70 8.00 9.85
CA LEU A 87 -7.79 8.55 9.06
C LEU A 87 -8.42 7.49 8.15
N GLY A 88 -7.60 6.69 7.47
CA GLY A 88 -8.04 5.57 6.64
C GLY A 88 -8.79 4.52 7.46
N ALA A 89 -8.29 4.19 8.65
CA ALA A 89 -8.95 3.25 9.55
C ALA A 89 -10.33 3.73 9.99
N LYS A 90 -10.43 5.00 10.38
CA LYS A 90 -11.72 5.61 10.75
C LYS A 90 -12.71 5.61 9.57
N GLY A 91 -12.23 5.85 8.36
CA GLY A 91 -13.04 5.79 7.14
C GLY A 91 -13.53 4.37 6.82
N ILE A 92 -12.65 3.37 6.95
CA ILE A 92 -13.02 1.96 6.79
C ILE A 92 -14.09 1.59 7.83
N GLU A 93 -13.86 1.87 9.11
CA GLU A 93 -14.79 1.55 10.22
C GLU A 93 -16.19 2.13 10.02
N SER A 94 -16.29 3.26 9.32
CA SER A 94 -17.59 3.88 8.99
C SER A 94 -18.41 3.12 7.93
N THR A 95 -17.79 2.19 7.22
CA THR A 95 -18.40 1.41 6.12
C THR A 95 -18.43 -0.09 6.43
N VAL A 96 -17.32 -0.62 6.96
CA VAL A 96 -17.12 -2.02 7.34
C VAL A 96 -16.25 -2.05 8.60
N THR A 97 -16.46 -3.02 9.49
CA THR A 97 -15.60 -3.13 10.68
C THR A 97 -14.14 -3.42 10.27
N MET A 98 -13.19 -2.77 10.94
CA MET A 98 -11.76 -2.92 10.68
C MET A 98 -11.30 -4.37 10.81
N ASP A 99 -11.83 -5.11 11.79
CA ASP A 99 -11.56 -6.54 11.97
C ASP A 99 -11.97 -7.35 10.73
N SER A 100 -13.15 -7.07 10.16
CA SER A 100 -13.62 -7.73 8.94
C SER A 100 -12.77 -7.37 7.73
N PHE A 101 -12.35 -6.12 7.62
CA PHE A 101 -11.46 -5.66 6.56
C PHE A 101 -10.08 -6.35 6.63
N VAL A 102 -9.45 -6.38 7.81
CA VAL A 102 -8.15 -7.05 7.99
C VAL A 102 -8.28 -8.56 7.75
N LYS A 103 -9.35 -9.19 8.22
CA LYS A 103 -9.63 -10.60 7.96
C LYS A 103 -9.76 -10.89 6.47
N SER A 104 -10.43 -10.04 5.69
CA SER A 104 -10.57 -10.26 4.24
C SER A 104 -9.23 -10.22 3.52
N LEU A 105 -8.33 -9.32 3.92
CA LEU A 105 -6.96 -9.26 3.39
C LEU A 105 -6.16 -10.51 3.73
N ILE A 106 -6.17 -10.95 5.00
CA ILE A 106 -5.39 -12.09 5.49
C ILE A 106 -5.92 -13.42 4.94
N GLN A 107 -7.24 -13.53 4.72
CA GLN A 107 -7.86 -14.76 4.22
C GLN A 107 -7.79 -14.88 2.71
N ARG A 108 -7.48 -13.80 1.99
CA ARG A 108 -7.38 -13.79 0.53
C ARG A 108 -6.55 -14.93 -0.07
N PRO A 109 -5.37 -15.30 0.47
CA PRO A 109 -4.58 -16.40 -0.06
C PRO A 109 -5.28 -17.77 -0.04
N LYS A 110 -6.26 -17.97 0.86
CA LYS A 110 -7.02 -19.23 0.91
C LYS A 110 -7.83 -19.47 -0.37
N HIS A 111 -8.21 -18.39 -1.06
CA HIS A 111 -8.99 -18.48 -2.30
C HIS A 111 -8.14 -18.80 -3.54
N MET A 112 -6.82 -18.82 -3.42
CA MET A 112 -5.92 -19.12 -4.54
C MET A 112 -5.92 -20.61 -4.95
N MET A 113 -6.34 -21.49 -4.04
CA MET A 113 -6.32 -22.96 -4.24
C MET A 113 -7.70 -23.58 -4.08
N ASP A 114 -8.74 -22.76 -3.98
CA ASP A 114 -10.11 -23.21 -3.78
C ASP A 114 -10.73 -23.62 -5.11
N THR A 115 -10.68 -24.92 -5.41
CA THR A 115 -11.17 -25.49 -6.67
C THR A 115 -12.70 -25.47 -6.80
N SER A 116 -13.42 -25.05 -5.76
CA SER A 116 -14.86 -24.80 -5.84
C SER A 116 -15.19 -23.48 -6.56
N LYS A 117 -14.20 -22.60 -6.72
CA LYS A 117 -14.34 -21.28 -7.33
C LYS A 117 -14.07 -21.30 -8.84
N SER A 118 -14.53 -20.25 -9.52
CA SER A 118 -14.30 -20.06 -10.96
C SER A 118 -12.79 -19.94 -11.24
N PRO A 119 -12.28 -20.50 -12.38
CA PRO A 119 -10.89 -20.33 -12.78
C PRO A 119 -10.43 -18.86 -12.85
N LEU A 120 -11.33 -17.95 -13.22
CA LEU A 120 -11.04 -16.51 -13.27
C LEU A 120 -10.86 -15.90 -11.87
N GLU A 121 -11.62 -16.38 -10.88
CA GLU A 121 -11.48 -15.93 -9.49
C GLU A 121 -10.18 -16.43 -8.88
N ILE A 122 -9.82 -17.68 -9.17
CA ILE A 122 -8.52 -18.25 -8.77
C ILE A 122 -7.39 -17.42 -9.39
N LEU A 123 -7.46 -17.13 -10.70
CA LEU A 123 -6.47 -16.31 -11.41
C LEU A 123 -6.36 -14.89 -10.81
N SER A 124 -7.48 -14.23 -10.56
CA SER A 124 -7.52 -12.90 -9.92
C SER A 124 -6.78 -12.90 -8.57
N ASN A 125 -7.05 -13.90 -7.71
CA ASN A 125 -6.37 -14.01 -6.43
C ASN A 125 -4.87 -14.30 -6.57
N TRP A 126 -4.47 -15.12 -7.55
CA TRP A 126 -3.05 -15.34 -7.88
C TRP A 126 -2.35 -14.06 -8.33
N MET A 127 -3.00 -13.25 -9.17
CA MET A 127 -2.43 -11.99 -9.63
C MET A 127 -2.25 -11.00 -8.49
N ILE A 128 -3.26 -10.83 -7.63
CA ILE A 128 -3.20 -9.88 -6.51
C ILE A 128 -2.17 -10.33 -5.47
N VAL A 129 -2.30 -11.55 -4.95
CA VAL A 129 -1.40 -12.06 -3.91
C VAL A 129 0.02 -12.21 -4.47
N GLY A 130 0.16 -12.69 -5.71
CA GLY A 130 1.44 -12.80 -6.39
C GLY A 130 2.16 -11.46 -6.55
N GLY A 131 1.44 -10.39 -6.90
CA GLY A 131 2.00 -9.04 -6.98
C GLY A 131 2.55 -8.54 -5.63
N PHE A 132 1.80 -8.74 -4.54
CA PHE A 132 2.28 -8.38 -3.20
C PHE A 132 3.47 -9.24 -2.74
N LEU A 133 3.43 -10.56 -2.99
CA LEU A 133 4.53 -11.46 -2.64
C LEU A 133 5.80 -11.14 -3.43
N PHE A 134 5.65 -10.85 -4.73
CA PHE A 134 6.77 -10.44 -5.57
C PHE A 134 7.44 -9.17 -5.03
N TYR A 135 6.65 -8.14 -4.69
CA TYR A 135 7.16 -6.93 -4.04
C TYR A 135 7.97 -7.25 -2.78
N LEU A 136 7.36 -7.98 -1.84
CA LEU A 136 7.99 -8.28 -0.56
C LEU A 136 9.28 -9.10 -0.71
N ILE A 137 9.24 -10.17 -1.51
CA ILE A 137 10.40 -11.04 -1.74
C ILE A 137 11.52 -10.24 -2.42
N TRP A 138 11.19 -9.46 -3.45
CA TRP A 138 12.18 -8.67 -4.18
C TRP A 138 12.82 -7.62 -3.28
N SER A 139 12.02 -6.87 -2.53
CA SER A 139 12.52 -5.80 -1.65
C SER A 139 13.34 -6.34 -0.49
N ILE A 140 13.03 -7.53 0.05
CA ILE A 140 13.85 -8.19 1.07
C ILE A 140 15.21 -8.62 0.49
N ILE A 141 15.23 -9.22 -0.70
CA ILE A 141 16.48 -9.75 -1.29
C ILE A 141 17.39 -8.63 -1.79
N ASN A 142 16.83 -7.61 -2.43
CA ASN A 142 17.60 -6.56 -3.11
C ASN A 142 17.70 -5.26 -2.30
N THR A 143 17.01 -5.15 -1.16
CA THR A 143 16.94 -3.92 -0.34
C THR A 143 16.35 -2.71 -1.10
N THR A 144 15.65 -2.97 -2.20
CA THR A 144 15.00 -1.96 -3.06
C THR A 144 13.52 -1.90 -2.72
N TRP A 145 13.19 -1.19 -1.63
CA TRP A 145 11.81 -1.02 -1.17
C TRP A 145 11.11 0.11 -1.90
N VAL A 146 11.86 1.12 -2.34
CA VAL A 146 11.37 2.23 -3.17
C VAL A 146 11.98 2.19 -4.56
N ASP A 147 11.34 1.40 -5.43
CA ASP A 147 11.77 1.16 -6.80
C ASP A 147 10.59 1.28 -7.78
N PRO A 148 10.56 2.31 -8.65
CA PRO A 148 9.50 2.48 -9.65
C PRO A 148 9.35 1.30 -10.62
N GLY A 149 10.44 0.61 -10.95
CA GLY A 149 10.44 -0.57 -11.80
C GLY A 149 9.67 -1.72 -11.17
N ILE A 150 9.95 -2.03 -9.90
CA ILE A 150 9.22 -3.08 -9.18
C ILE A 150 7.76 -2.71 -8.98
N TYR A 151 7.46 -1.44 -8.71
CA TYR A 151 6.08 -0.96 -8.63
C TYR A 151 5.31 -1.15 -9.93
N SER A 152 5.95 -0.94 -11.08
CA SER A 152 5.31 -1.14 -12.38
C SER A 152 4.89 -2.59 -12.62
N VAL A 153 5.71 -3.56 -12.18
CA VAL A 153 5.37 -4.99 -12.27
C VAL A 153 4.24 -5.33 -11.30
N CYS A 154 4.35 -4.86 -10.05
CA CYS A 154 3.38 -5.17 -9.00
C CYS A 154 2.01 -4.58 -9.30
N ILE A 155 1.95 -3.33 -9.78
CA ILE A 155 0.68 -2.65 -10.04
C ILE A 155 -0.08 -3.31 -11.19
N VAL A 156 0.60 -3.80 -12.23
CA VAL A 156 -0.04 -4.52 -13.34
C VAL A 156 -0.68 -5.81 -12.84
N LEU A 157 0.00 -6.55 -11.97
CA LEU A 157 -0.55 -7.77 -11.36
C LEU A 157 -1.73 -7.46 -10.43
N ILE A 158 -1.56 -6.52 -9.50
CA ILE A 158 -2.59 -6.20 -8.50
C ILE A 158 -3.83 -5.60 -9.16
N VAL A 159 -3.67 -4.57 -9.98
CA VAL A 159 -4.80 -3.90 -10.66
C VAL A 159 -5.42 -4.82 -11.70
N GLY A 160 -4.62 -5.62 -12.41
CA GLY A 160 -5.14 -6.61 -13.35
C GLY A 160 -6.03 -7.64 -12.66
N GLY A 161 -5.60 -8.18 -11.51
CA GLY A 161 -6.41 -9.11 -10.73
C GLY A 161 -7.68 -8.47 -10.16
N LEU A 162 -7.59 -7.24 -9.64
CA LEU A 162 -8.77 -6.48 -9.18
C LEU A 162 -9.74 -6.19 -10.33
N GLY A 163 -9.22 -5.94 -11.53
CA GLY A 163 -10.03 -5.73 -12.74
C GLY A 163 -10.82 -6.98 -13.13
N ILE A 164 -10.23 -8.18 -13.05
CA ILE A 164 -10.92 -9.45 -13.29
C ILE A 164 -12.05 -9.65 -12.27
N GLU A 165 -11.80 -9.35 -11.00
CA GLU A 165 -12.79 -9.45 -9.93
C GLU A 165 -13.98 -8.49 -10.17
N ALA A 166 -13.69 -7.22 -10.49
CA ALA A 166 -14.71 -6.21 -10.75
C ALA A 166 -15.56 -6.52 -12.00
N LEU A 167 -14.95 -7.01 -13.08
CA LEU A 167 -15.69 -7.41 -14.28
C LEU A 167 -16.67 -8.54 -14.01
N ARG A 168 -16.28 -9.48 -13.13
CA ARG A 168 -17.15 -10.57 -12.72
C ARG A 168 -18.34 -10.06 -11.91
N GLU A 169 -18.09 -9.23 -10.89
CA GLU A 169 -19.17 -8.64 -10.07
C GLU A 169 -20.18 -7.84 -10.89
N SER A 170 -19.75 -7.27 -12.02
CA SER A 170 -20.64 -6.52 -12.93
C SER A 170 -21.46 -7.39 -13.89
N GLY A 171 -21.08 -8.66 -14.06
CA GLY A 171 -21.73 -9.62 -14.96
C GLY A 171 -22.73 -10.55 -14.29
N GLU A 172 -22.82 -10.50 -12.95
CA GLU A 172 -23.84 -11.15 -12.11
C GLU A 172 -25.02 -10.21 -11.85
#